data_AF-A0A7S0E5M4-F1
#
_entry.id   AF-A0A7S0E5M4-F1
#
_cell.length_a   1.000
_cell.length_b   1.000
_cell.length_c   1.000
_cell.angle_alpha   90.00
_cell.angle_beta   90.00
_cell.angle_gamma   90.00
#
_symmetry.space_group_name_H-M   'P 1'
#
loop_
_entity.id
_entity.type
_entity.pdbx_description
1 polymer ?
#
loop_
_entity_poly.entity_id
_entity_poly.type
_entity_poly.pdbx_seq_one_letter_code
_entity_poly.pdbx_strand_id
1 'polypeptide(L)'
;KKRKRRTKTILSKIALSKRLERTTSVVILLNTISMLLNADRKSFVGGLYSSERDFVSFLLILEVCNLACTVWFTSEMLVKLVGMGTNAIRGEQLFWPWAPLAYFRNGFNCFDFLTVCVTIVDIPQGWDTINCLRAAAASYQCQGSKSGVSVLRMFRLARLTRLV
;
A
#
# COMPACT_ATOMS: atom_id res chain seq x y z
N LYS A 1 -35.73 -11.81 -28.11
CA LYS A 1 -34.86 -10.82 -27.43
C LYS A 1 -34.76 -11.15 -25.92
N LYS A 2 -33.81 -11.99 -25.49
CA LYS A 2 -33.61 -12.32 -24.06
C LYS A 2 -32.90 -11.15 -23.36
N ARG A 3 -33.64 -10.36 -22.57
CA ARG A 3 -33.06 -9.38 -21.62
C ARG A 3 -32.26 -10.13 -20.56
N LYS A 4 -30.96 -10.30 -20.80
CA LYS A 4 -30.00 -10.87 -19.85
C LYS A 4 -29.83 -9.86 -18.71
N ARG A 5 -30.66 -9.99 -17.66
CA ARG A 5 -30.60 -9.16 -16.45
C ARG A 5 -29.20 -9.32 -15.84
N ARG A 6 -28.42 -8.24 -15.89
CA ARG A 6 -27.08 -8.12 -15.33
C ARG A 6 -27.18 -8.06 -13.80
N THR A 7 -27.22 -9.21 -13.13
CA THR A 7 -26.90 -9.28 -11.70
C THR A 7 -25.39 -9.12 -11.54
N LYS A 8 -24.92 -7.86 -11.63
CA LYS A 8 -23.58 -7.49 -11.19
C LYS A 8 -23.53 -7.74 -9.68
N THR A 9 -22.78 -8.74 -9.25
CA THR A 9 -22.49 -9.05 -7.84
C THR A 9 -22.00 -7.79 -7.14
N ILE A 10 -22.40 -7.55 -5.89
CA ILE A 10 -22.08 -6.32 -5.15
C ILE A 10 -20.56 -6.05 -5.13
N LEU A 11 -19.74 -7.10 -5.00
CA LEU A 11 -18.28 -7.03 -5.09
C LEU A 11 -17.77 -6.45 -6.42
N SER A 12 -18.37 -6.81 -7.54
CA SER A 12 -17.98 -6.28 -8.86
C SER A 12 -18.19 -4.77 -8.96
N LYS A 13 -19.28 -4.26 -8.36
CA LYS A 13 -19.58 -2.83 -8.36
C LYS A 13 -18.65 -2.07 -7.43
N ILE A 14 -18.25 -2.68 -6.31
CA ILE A 14 -17.29 -2.10 -5.36
C ILE A 14 -15.89 -2.05 -5.98
N ALA A 15 -15.44 -3.15 -6.60
CA ALA A 15 -14.14 -3.28 -7.25
C ALA A 15 -13.95 -2.30 -8.44
N LEU A 16 -15.04 -1.98 -9.15
CA LEU A 16 -15.07 -1.01 -10.25
C LEU A 16 -15.54 0.39 -9.81
N SER A 17 -15.62 0.66 -8.51
CA SER A 17 -16.11 1.95 -8.04
C SER A 17 -15.02 3.02 -8.19
N LYS A 18 -15.37 4.13 -8.86
CA LYS A 18 -14.52 5.34 -8.94
C LYS A 18 -14.19 5.93 -7.57
N ARG A 19 -14.97 5.59 -6.53
CA ARG A 19 -14.71 5.99 -5.14
C ARG A 19 -13.46 5.31 -4.59
N LEU A 20 -13.30 4.00 -4.83
CA LEU A 20 -12.13 3.24 -4.41
C LEU A 20 -10.84 3.83 -5.01
N GLU A 21 -10.86 4.11 -6.32
CA GLU A 21 -9.74 4.70 -7.04
C GLU A 21 -9.36 6.11 -6.54
N ARG A 22 -10.35 6.94 -6.21
CA ARG A 22 -10.10 8.26 -5.62
C ARG A 22 -9.51 8.16 -4.22
N THR A 23 -10.06 7.27 -3.38
CA THR A 23 -9.52 7.08 -2.02
C THR A 23 -8.09 6.57 -2.06
N THR A 24 -7.77 5.66 -2.98
CA THR A 24 -6.43 5.08 -3.05
C THR A 24 -5.42 6.08 -3.59
N SER A 25 -5.82 6.92 -4.54
CA SER A 25 -5.02 8.06 -5.01
C SER A 25 -4.65 9.04 -3.89
N VAL A 26 -5.61 9.39 -3.02
CA VAL A 26 -5.37 10.26 -1.85
C VAL A 26 -4.41 9.59 -0.86
N VAL A 27 -4.57 8.30 -0.60
CA VAL A 27 -3.68 7.53 0.28
C VAL A 27 -2.26 7.47 -0.29
N ILE A 28 -2.08 7.31 -1.61
CA ILE A 28 -0.76 7.33 -2.26
C ILE A 28 -0.09 8.70 -2.04
N LEU A 29 -0.83 9.79 -2.26
CA LEU A 29 -0.31 11.15 -2.06
C LEU A 29 0.11 11.38 -0.61
N LEU A 30 -0.72 10.97 0.35
CA LEU A 30 -0.42 11.10 1.78
C LEU A 30 0.82 10.29 2.18
N ASN A 31 0.94 9.04 1.71
CA ASN A 31 2.11 8.20 1.91
C ASN A 31 3.39 8.79 1.26
N THR A 32 3.25 9.45 0.11
CA THR A 32 4.37 10.12 -0.57
C THR A 32 4.84 11.34 0.21
N ILE A 33 3.91 12.15 0.73
CA ILE A 33 4.23 13.29 1.61
C ILE A 33 4.92 12.79 2.87
N SER A 34 4.42 11.71 3.49
CA SER A 34 5.06 11.07 4.65
C SER A 34 6.50 10.62 4.37
N MET A 35 6.77 10.06 3.18
CA MET A 35 8.13 9.70 2.78
C MET A 35 9.03 10.91 2.52
N LEU A 36 8.48 11.97 1.92
CA LEU A 36 9.18 13.24 1.71
C LEU A 36 9.58 13.88 3.04
N LEU A 37 8.70 13.82 4.04
CA LEU A 37 8.96 14.32 5.39
C LEU A 37 9.98 13.48 6.17
N ASN A 38 10.20 12.22 5.77
CA ASN A 38 11.21 11.33 6.35
C ASN A 38 12.62 11.56 5.74
N ALA A 39 12.70 12.30 4.63
CA ALA A 39 13.97 12.58 3.98
C ALA A 39 14.69 13.73 4.71
N ASP A 40 15.57 13.34 5.62
CA ASP A 40 16.70 14.11 6.17
C ASP A 40 16.46 14.84 7.51
N ARG A 41 17.34 14.63 8.50
CA ARG A 41 17.36 15.33 9.79
C ARG A 41 17.68 16.83 9.62
N LYS A 42 18.28 17.19 8.47
CA LYS A 42 18.57 18.57 8.04
C LYS A 42 17.45 19.22 7.23
N SER A 43 16.37 18.51 6.94
CA SER A 43 15.23 19.08 6.23
C SER A 43 14.53 20.14 7.10
N PHE A 44 13.77 21.04 6.46
CA PHE A 44 13.07 22.17 7.08
C PHE A 44 12.26 21.78 8.33
N VAL A 45 11.75 20.54 8.37
CA VAL A 45 10.95 19.99 9.48
C VAL A 45 11.82 19.41 10.60
N GLY A 46 13.02 18.91 10.30
CA GLY A 46 13.96 18.42 11.32
C GLY A 46 14.48 19.53 12.24
N GLY A 47 14.61 20.75 11.73
CA GLY A 47 14.97 21.93 12.52
C GLY A 47 13.85 22.49 13.41
N LEU A 48 12.59 22.06 13.20
CA LEU A 48 11.44 22.46 14.02
C LEU A 48 11.36 21.69 15.34
N TYR A 49 12.03 20.54 15.47
CA TYR A 49 12.01 19.73 16.68
C TYR A 49 13.23 20.02 17.56
N SER A 50 12.99 20.67 18.70
CA SER A 50 14.01 20.98 19.70
C SER A 50 14.41 19.76 20.56
N SER A 51 13.60 18.70 20.57
CA SER A 51 13.78 17.51 21.40
C SER A 51 13.88 16.22 20.56
N GLU A 52 14.88 15.39 20.85
CA GLU A 52 15.12 14.11 20.18
C GLU A 52 13.95 13.12 20.34
N ARG A 53 13.19 13.23 21.45
CA ARG A 53 11.98 12.42 21.68
C ARG A 53 10.84 12.73 20.73
N ASP A 54 10.67 13.99 20.34
CA ASP A 54 9.58 14.40 19.45
C ASP A 54 9.86 13.92 18.02
N PHE A 55 11.13 13.96 17.61
CA PHE A 55 11.58 13.41 16.34
C PHE A 55 11.37 11.89 16.25
N VAL A 56 11.71 11.13 17.29
CA VAL A 56 11.47 9.67 17.33
C VAL A 56 9.97 9.35 17.28
N SER A 57 9.15 10.11 18.00
CA SER A 57 7.68 9.94 17.99
C SER A 57 7.09 10.22 16.61
N PHE A 58 7.60 11.25 15.92
CA PHE A 58 7.22 11.57 14.56
C PHE A 58 7.57 10.44 13.58
N LEU A 59 8.80 9.91 13.65
CA LEU A 59 9.23 8.78 12.82
C LEU A 59 8.36 7.53 13.05
N LEU A 60 7.98 7.26 14.31
CA LEU A 60 7.09 6.15 14.64
C LEU A 60 5.71 6.32 13.99
N ILE A 61 5.14 7.53 14.03
CA ILE A 61 3.85 7.83 13.38
C ILE A 61 3.96 7.62 11.87
N LEU A 62 5.03 8.11 11.24
CA LEU A 62 5.25 7.92 9.80
C LEU A 62 5.32 6.44 9.41
N GLU A 63 6.06 5.63 10.17
CA GLU A 63 6.20 4.20 9.84
C GLU A 63 4.90 3.42 10.07
N VAL A 64 4.13 3.77 11.10
CA VAL A 64 2.78 3.22 11.32
C VAL A 64 1.83 3.61 10.19
N CYS A 65 1.84 4.87 9.75
CA CYS A 65 1.04 5.33 8.62
C CYS A 65 1.41 4.59 7.32
N ASN A 66 2.70 4.40 7.07
CA ASN A 66 3.20 3.67 5.91
C ASN A 66 2.73 2.19 5.91
N LEU A 67 2.77 1.54 7.07
CA LEU A 67 2.27 0.17 7.25
C LEU A 67 0.76 0.11 7.00
N ALA A 68 0.00 1.03 7.59
CA ALA A 68 -1.45 1.12 7.39
C ALA A 68 -1.82 1.31 5.92
N CYS A 69 -1.10 2.16 5.19
CA CYS A 69 -1.28 2.34 3.75
C CYS A 69 -1.03 1.03 2.97
N THR A 70 0.02 0.29 3.34
CA THR A 70 0.36 -0.99 2.69
C THR A 70 -0.75 -2.03 2.87
N VAL A 71 -1.31 -2.13 4.09
CA VAL A 71 -2.47 -2.99 4.36
C VAL A 71 -3.69 -2.56 3.54
N TRP A 72 -3.96 -1.25 3.45
CA TRP A 72 -5.04 -0.71 2.62
C TRP A 72 -4.91 -1.12 1.15
N PHE A 73 -3.74 -0.90 0.53
CA PHE A 73 -3.51 -1.30 -0.87
C PHE A 73 -3.60 -2.81 -1.08
N THR A 74 -3.14 -3.60 -0.13
CA THR A 74 -3.25 -5.06 -0.19
C THR A 74 -4.72 -5.49 -0.18
N SER A 75 -5.54 -4.88 0.68
CA SER A 75 -6.98 -5.14 0.72
C SER A 75 -7.71 -4.69 -0.55
N GLU A 76 -7.35 -3.53 -1.12
CA GLU A 76 -7.87 -3.06 -2.41
C GLU A 76 -7.58 -4.07 -3.52
N MET A 77 -6.34 -4.55 -3.60
CA MET A 77 -5.89 -5.52 -4.59
C MET A 77 -6.64 -6.85 -4.45
N LEU A 78 -6.82 -7.34 -3.22
CA LEU A 78 -7.61 -8.55 -2.94
C LEU A 78 -9.07 -8.39 -3.40
N VAL A 79 -9.70 -7.26 -3.11
CA VAL A 79 -11.08 -6.98 -3.57
C VAL A 79 -11.16 -6.95 -5.09
N LYS A 80 -10.16 -6.37 -5.77
CA LYS A 80 -10.10 -6.36 -7.24
C LYS A 80 -9.84 -7.76 -7.82
N LEU A 81 -8.98 -8.56 -7.21
CA LEU A 81 -8.67 -9.92 -7.65
C LEU A 81 -9.90 -10.83 -7.55
N VAL A 82 -10.59 -10.81 -6.40
CA VAL A 82 -11.83 -11.57 -6.18
C VAL A 82 -12.97 -11.03 -7.05
N GLY A 83 -13.09 -9.70 -7.14
CA GLY A 83 -14.14 -9.02 -7.90
C GLY A 83 -14.01 -9.20 -9.43
N MET A 84 -12.80 -9.22 -9.98
CA MET A 84 -12.58 -9.43 -11.42
C MET A 84 -12.58 -10.91 -11.78
N GLY A 85 -12.01 -11.78 -10.93
CA GLY A 85 -12.06 -13.22 -11.11
C GLY A 85 -13.50 -13.77 -11.20
N THR A 86 -14.41 -13.21 -10.40
CA THR A 86 -15.84 -13.58 -10.44
C THR A 86 -16.59 -13.02 -11.66
N ASN A 87 -16.14 -11.91 -12.26
CA ASN A 87 -16.78 -11.31 -13.45
C ASN A 87 -16.33 -11.93 -14.79
N ALA A 88 -15.18 -12.60 -14.83
CA ALA A 88 -14.69 -13.30 -16.01
C ALA A 88 -15.57 -14.50 -16.39
N ILE A 89 -16.45 -14.92 -15.48
CA ILE A 89 -17.23 -16.15 -15.58
C ILE A 89 -18.61 -15.85 -16.16
N ARG A 90 -18.70 -15.93 -17.48
CA ARG A 90 -19.96 -15.87 -18.25
C ARG A 90 -20.43 -17.25 -18.73
N GLY A 91 -20.05 -18.37 -18.11
CA GLY A 91 -20.60 -19.65 -18.55
C GLY A 91 -20.18 -20.91 -17.81
N GLU A 92 -18.96 -21.04 -17.32
CA GLU A 92 -18.52 -22.27 -16.65
C GLU A 92 -17.76 -21.94 -15.37
N GLN A 93 -17.99 -22.73 -14.32
CA GLN A 93 -17.25 -22.65 -13.07
C GLN A 93 -15.77 -22.93 -13.35
N LEU A 94 -15.02 -21.90 -13.72
CA LEU A 94 -13.59 -22.02 -13.86
C LEU A 94 -13.03 -22.13 -12.44
N PHE A 95 -12.52 -23.31 -12.17
CA PHE A 95 -11.78 -23.70 -10.98
C PHE A 95 -10.89 -22.54 -10.49
N TRP A 96 -10.96 -22.22 -9.20
CA TRP A 96 -10.30 -21.09 -8.49
C TRP A 96 -8.88 -20.71 -8.97
N PRO A 97 -7.96 -21.63 -9.38
CA PRO A 97 -6.63 -21.26 -9.86
C PRO A 97 -6.57 -20.39 -11.12
N TRP A 98 -7.63 -20.31 -11.94
CA TRP A 98 -7.59 -19.56 -13.22
C TRP A 98 -8.23 -18.16 -13.16
N ALA A 99 -8.90 -17.83 -12.04
CA ALA A 99 -9.47 -16.50 -11.79
C ALA A 99 -8.48 -15.31 -11.92
N PRO A 100 -7.17 -15.45 -11.57
CA PRO A 100 -6.21 -14.35 -11.68
C PRO A 100 -5.92 -13.94 -13.13
N LEU A 101 -6.10 -14.83 -14.12
CA LEU A 101 -5.74 -14.56 -15.51
C LEU A 101 -6.51 -13.38 -16.12
N ALA A 102 -7.78 -13.22 -15.73
CA ALA A 102 -8.59 -12.08 -16.16
C ALA A 102 -8.11 -10.75 -15.54
N TYR A 103 -7.54 -10.81 -14.33
CA TYR A 103 -6.96 -9.66 -13.65
C TYR A 103 -5.64 -9.23 -14.30
N PHE A 104 -4.78 -10.20 -14.64
CA PHE A 104 -3.48 -9.97 -15.30
C PHE A 104 -3.58 -9.56 -16.77
N ARG A 105 -4.75 -9.67 -17.40
CA ARG A 105 -4.96 -9.20 -18.78
C ARG A 105 -4.76 -7.69 -18.94
N ASN A 106 -4.92 -6.92 -17.86
CA ASN A 106 -4.65 -5.48 -17.87
C ASN A 106 -3.26 -5.19 -17.29
N GLY A 107 -2.37 -4.58 -18.09
CA GLY A 107 -0.99 -4.29 -17.68
C GLY A 107 -0.91 -3.43 -16.42
N PHE A 108 -1.83 -2.47 -16.25
CA PHE A 108 -1.89 -1.62 -15.05
C PHE A 108 -2.24 -2.41 -13.77
N ASN A 109 -3.03 -3.47 -13.87
CA ASN A 109 -3.34 -4.35 -12.74
C ASN A 109 -2.16 -5.28 -12.41
N CYS A 110 -1.43 -5.74 -13.44
CA CYS A 110 -0.22 -6.53 -13.25
C CYS A 110 0.87 -5.71 -12.53
N PHE A 111 1.03 -4.45 -12.92
CA PHE A 111 1.92 -3.53 -12.23
C PHE A 111 1.51 -3.30 -10.77
N ASP A 112 0.22 -3.04 -10.52
CA ASP A 112 -0.32 -2.89 -9.16
C ASP A 112 -0.03 -4.11 -8.28
N PHE A 113 -0.28 -5.32 -8.81
CA PHE A 113 0.06 -6.57 -8.13
C PHE A 113 1.54 -6.67 -7.78
N LEU A 114 2.43 -6.39 -8.73
CA LEU A 114 3.87 -6.42 -8.50
C LEU A 114 4.27 -5.44 -7.40
N THR A 115 3.74 -4.21 -7.41
CA THR A 115 4.02 -3.25 -6.34
C THR A 115 3.52 -3.74 -4.98
N VAL A 116 2.35 -4.38 -4.91
CA VAL A 116 1.83 -4.96 -3.67
C VAL A 116 2.73 -6.10 -3.17
N CYS A 117 3.14 -7.02 -4.04
CA CYS A 117 4.06 -8.10 -3.69
C CYS A 117 5.38 -7.58 -3.12
N VAL A 118 6.01 -6.60 -3.78
CA VAL A 118 7.26 -5.99 -3.30
C VAL A 118 7.05 -5.33 -1.92
N THR A 119 5.92 -4.68 -1.68
CA THR A 119 5.64 -4.04 -0.38
C THR A 119 5.27 -5.03 0.74
N ILE A 120 4.74 -6.20 0.42
CA ILE A 120 4.42 -7.22 1.43
C ILE A 120 5.71 -7.79 2.03
N VAL A 121 6.76 -7.96 1.23
CA VAL A 121 8.09 -8.42 1.69
C VAL A 121 8.71 -7.43 2.68
N ASP A 122 8.31 -6.17 2.64
CA ASP A 122 8.81 -5.10 3.51
C ASP A 122 8.06 -5.02 4.86
N ILE A 123 6.95 -5.77 5.04
CA ILE A 123 6.15 -5.75 6.28
C ILE A 123 6.96 -6.20 7.52
N PRO A 124 7.72 -7.32 7.49
CA PRO A 124 8.50 -7.75 8.65
C PRO A 124 9.54 -6.71 9.05
N GLN A 125 10.23 -6.13 8.07
CA GLN A 125 11.23 -5.08 8.30
C GLN A 125 10.60 -3.81 8.90
N GLY A 126 9.41 -3.43 8.42
CA GLY A 126 8.64 -2.33 8.98
C GLY A 126 8.20 -2.61 10.43
N TRP A 127 7.79 -3.84 10.74
CA TRP A 127 7.38 -4.24 12.08
C TRP A 127 8.53 -4.19 13.08
N ASP A 128 9.70 -4.70 12.71
CA ASP A 128 10.92 -4.62 13.51
C ASP A 128 11.34 -3.16 13.75
N THR A 129 11.22 -2.31 12.72
CA THR A 129 11.49 -0.88 12.82
C THR A 129 10.53 -0.19 13.79
N ILE A 130 9.24 -0.51 13.76
CA ILE A 130 8.25 0.07 14.69
C ILE A 130 8.55 -0.36 16.14
N ASN A 131 8.85 -1.63 16.37
CA ASN A 131 9.19 -2.13 17.71
C ASN A 131 10.46 -1.47 18.24
N CYS A 132 11.47 -1.31 17.38
CA CYS A 132 12.69 -0.56 17.67
C CYS A 132 12.41 0.91 18.01
N LEU A 133 11.62 1.63 17.21
CA LEU A 133 11.28 3.03 17.46
C LEU A 133 10.46 3.20 18.75
N ARG A 134 9.55 2.26 19.03
CA ARG A 134 8.77 2.23 20.28
C ARG A 134 9.68 2.00 21.49
N ALA A 135 10.66 1.10 21.36
CA ALA A 135 11.66 0.89 22.40
C ALA A 135 12.56 2.12 22.56
N ALA A 136 13.03 2.74 21.47
CA ALA A 136 13.84 3.97 21.49
C ALA A 136 13.13 5.15 22.19
N ALA A 137 11.81 5.24 22.04
CA ALA A 137 11.00 6.23 22.74
C ALA A 137 10.96 6.01 24.26
N ALA A 138 11.15 4.77 24.73
CA ALA A 138 11.14 4.39 26.14
C ALA A 138 12.55 4.28 26.77
N SER A 139 13.54 3.83 26.00
CA SER A 139 14.93 3.63 26.42
C SER A 139 15.85 3.88 25.21
N TYR A 140 16.87 4.72 25.41
CA TYR A 140 17.78 5.29 24.39
C TYR A 140 18.67 4.29 23.61
N GLN A 141 18.31 3.02 23.53
CA GLN A 141 19.08 2.01 22.81
C GLN A 141 18.21 1.29 21.79
N CYS A 142 18.07 1.90 20.61
CA CYS A 142 17.90 1.09 19.41
C CYS A 142 19.17 1.20 18.57
N GLN A 143 19.98 0.14 18.60
CA GLN A 143 21.12 -0.05 17.71
C GLN A 143 20.57 -0.50 16.34
N GLY A 144 19.85 0.41 15.70
CA GLY A 144 19.05 0.12 14.51
C GLY A 144 19.91 -0.27 13.33
N SER A 145 19.61 -1.44 12.76
CA SER A 145 19.89 -1.84 11.38
C SER A 145 20.08 -0.63 10.48
N LYS A 146 21.25 -0.55 9.84
CA LYS A 146 21.64 0.51 8.90
C LYS A 146 20.44 0.95 8.07
N SER A 147 19.87 2.10 8.44
CA SER A 147 18.76 2.78 7.77
C SER A 147 19.27 3.35 6.45
N GLY A 148 19.70 2.48 5.54
CA GLY A 148 19.62 2.78 4.13
C GLY A 148 18.15 2.82 3.79
N VAL A 149 17.69 3.89 3.15
CA VAL A 149 16.37 3.93 2.52
C VAL A 149 16.27 2.67 1.66
N SER A 150 15.59 1.65 2.17
CA SER A 150 15.53 0.35 1.50
C SER A 150 14.97 0.62 0.10
N VAL A 151 15.61 0.13 -0.95
CA VAL A 151 15.16 0.34 -2.34
C VAL A 151 13.68 -0.09 -2.49
N LEU A 152 13.24 -1.03 -1.66
CA LEU A 152 11.85 -1.47 -1.47
C LEU A 152 10.88 -0.33 -1.10
N ARG A 153 11.34 0.65 -0.31
CA ARG A 153 10.58 1.86 0.01
C ARG A 153 10.41 2.78 -1.20
N MET A 154 11.42 2.88 -2.08
CA MET A 154 11.27 3.63 -3.34
C MET A 154 10.28 2.97 -4.31
N PHE A 155 10.16 1.65 -4.31
CA PHE A 155 9.12 0.96 -5.08
C PHE A 155 7.69 1.36 -4.67
N ARG A 156 7.50 1.92 -3.46
CA ARG A 156 6.20 2.49 -3.07
C ARG A 156 5.85 3.73 -3.89
N LEU A 157 6.84 4.52 -4.33
CA LEU A 157 6.66 5.66 -5.22
C LEU A 157 6.27 5.24 -6.64
N ALA A 158 6.60 4.00 -7.04
CA ALA A 158 6.19 3.45 -8.31
C ALA A 158 4.65 3.45 -8.44
N ARG A 159 3.90 3.46 -7.33
CA ARG A 159 2.43 3.60 -7.32
C ARG A 159 1.93 4.96 -7.81
N LEU A 160 2.74 6.01 -7.79
CA LEU A 160 2.41 7.32 -8.36
C LEU A 160 2.17 7.24 -9.87
N THR A 161 2.74 6.24 -10.55
CA THR A 161 2.46 6.01 -11.98
C THR A 161 0.99 5.71 -12.26
N ARG A 162 0.21 5.31 -11.24
CA ARG A 162 -1.23 5.07 -11.34
C ARG A 162 -2.07 6.36 -11.33
N LEU A 163 -1.46 7.51 -10.99
CA LEU A 163 -2.12 8.83 -11.05
C LEU A 163 -2.12 9.44 -12.46
N VAL A 164 -1.26 8.93 -13.36
CA VAL A 164 -1.13 9.36 -14.76
C VAL A 164 -2.05 8.51 -15.64
#